data_AF-K3ZUG5-F1
#
_entry.id   AF-K3ZUG5-F1
#
_cell.length_a   1.000
_cell.length_b   1.000
_cell.length_c   1.000
_cell.angle_alpha   90.00
_cell.angle_beta   90.00
_cell.angle_gamma   90.00
#
_symmetry.space_group_name_H-M   'P 1'
#
loop_
_entity.id
_entity.type
_entity.pdbx_description
1 polymer ?
#
loop_
_entity_poly.entity_id
_entity_poly.type
_entity_poly.pdbx_seq_one_letter_code
_entity_poly.pdbx_strand_id
1 'polypeptide(L)'
;MGLSDDKNKFDVYGPKHMMAQTGIEFDWDDKDHCRCIIACLVKGTYVLECDRTKKVEDKPDALAPAWWESFHFQRHNVLEFNCECVFCTNSRRIFEGRGYVYGAVFEYAPPEGARRHPSAPSYVVAFRGTMPRDPTIAPDMLQNLCILINKQHVCHRFLHAREKVGQLLSSISIPNNGGSSVVWLAGHSLGASIALDVGRHMMTNRDLNLPAFLFNPPHVSLAPAIGEAAKKDVYTVGYLGRYALGKVLTPHKDRMDELFQKLKPWKPNLYAHERDIISKGFIDYFEQREVMKDRLPGMARTAATLSFRDMAYQLFGKHEERPHLLPSALLWKNQSKDGNAHELRQWWQSPEGPKKLVLIHNLYTWP
;
A
#
# COMPACT_ATOMS: atom_id res chain seq x y z
N MET A 1 21.09 -9.84 21.07
CA MET A 1 20.45 -11.07 20.55
C MET A 1 19.94 -10.76 19.16
N GLY A 2 20.50 -11.44 18.14
CA GLY A 2 20.21 -11.16 16.74
C GLY A 2 18.73 -11.40 16.39
N LEU A 3 18.14 -10.48 15.62
CA LEU A 3 16.93 -10.77 14.86
C LEU A 3 17.23 -12.04 14.04
N SER A 4 16.52 -13.14 14.33
CA SER A 4 16.79 -14.43 13.69
C SER A 4 16.68 -14.30 12.16
N ASP A 5 17.79 -14.46 11.46
CA ASP A 5 17.87 -14.40 9.99
C ASP A 5 16.99 -15.41 9.28
N ASP A 6 16.49 -16.40 10.02
CA ASP A 6 15.56 -17.39 9.51
C ASP A 6 14.33 -16.74 8.85
N LYS A 7 13.76 -15.67 9.41
CA LYS A 7 12.54 -15.01 8.84
C LYS A 7 12.77 -14.34 7.47
N ASN A 8 14.01 -14.28 6.99
CA ASN A 8 14.37 -13.74 5.69
C ASN A 8 14.65 -14.82 4.64
N LYS A 9 14.73 -16.10 5.04
CA LYS A 9 14.97 -17.23 4.16
C LYS A 9 13.71 -17.61 3.39
N PHE A 10 13.77 -17.58 2.05
CA PHE A 10 12.64 -17.84 1.17
C PHE A 10 12.18 -19.31 1.21
N ASP A 11 13.11 -20.26 1.19
CA ASP A 11 12.85 -21.70 1.30
C ASP A 11 12.09 -22.08 2.60
N VAL A 12 12.31 -21.33 3.67
CA VAL A 12 11.63 -21.54 4.96
C VAL A 12 10.30 -20.78 5.05
N TYR A 13 10.26 -19.50 4.64
CA TYR A 13 9.14 -18.58 4.91
C TYR A 13 8.33 -18.14 3.68
N GLY A 14 8.77 -18.52 2.47
CA GLY A 14 8.07 -18.28 1.21
C GLY A 14 6.78 -19.11 1.07
N PRO A 15 6.01 -18.87 -0.01
CA PRO A 15 4.73 -19.51 -0.23
C PRO A 15 4.90 -20.95 -0.72
N LYS A 16 5.10 -21.89 0.22
CA LYS A 16 5.31 -23.32 -0.09
C LYS A 16 4.20 -23.93 -0.95
N HIS A 17 2.96 -23.51 -0.74
CA HIS A 17 1.79 -23.97 -1.50
C HIS A 17 1.87 -23.61 -2.99
N MET A 18 2.52 -22.49 -3.34
CA MET A 18 2.75 -22.10 -4.74
C MET A 18 3.98 -22.79 -5.34
N MET A 19 5.00 -23.05 -4.53
CA MET A 19 6.27 -23.63 -5.00
C MET A 19 6.24 -25.16 -5.12
N ALA A 20 5.24 -25.83 -4.56
CA ALA A 20 5.15 -27.30 -4.53
C ALA A 20 4.71 -27.94 -5.86
N GLN A 21 4.26 -27.16 -6.84
CA GLN A 21 3.79 -27.68 -8.12
C GLN A 21 4.94 -27.80 -9.13
N THR A 22 5.11 -28.97 -9.72
CA THR A 22 6.09 -29.21 -10.79
C THR A 22 5.66 -28.49 -12.07
N GLY A 23 6.56 -27.69 -12.66
CA GLY A 23 6.29 -26.93 -13.89
C GLY A 23 5.55 -25.61 -13.65
N ILE A 24 6.07 -24.80 -12.70
CA ILE A 24 5.43 -23.59 -12.17
C ILE A 24 5.01 -22.61 -13.29
N GLU A 25 3.74 -22.67 -13.68
CA GLU A 25 3.09 -21.66 -14.50
C GLU A 25 2.23 -20.80 -13.57
N PHE A 26 2.64 -19.54 -13.39
CA PHE A 26 1.88 -18.60 -12.57
C PHE A 26 0.69 -18.07 -13.37
N ASP A 27 -0.51 -18.40 -12.93
CA ASP A 27 -1.73 -17.76 -13.41
C ASP A 27 -1.76 -16.27 -12.97
N TRP A 28 -1.59 -15.36 -13.93
CA TRP A 28 -1.64 -13.91 -13.71
C TRP A 28 -3.06 -13.33 -13.78
N ASP A 29 -4.06 -14.15 -14.15
CA ASP A 29 -5.48 -13.80 -14.06
C ASP A 29 -6.05 -14.19 -12.68
N ASP A 30 -5.40 -15.13 -11.98
CA ASP A 30 -5.72 -15.44 -10.58
C ASP A 30 -5.22 -14.33 -9.63
N LYS A 31 -6.17 -13.72 -8.92
CA LYS A 31 -5.92 -12.66 -7.94
C LYS A 31 -5.14 -13.16 -6.73
N ASP A 32 -5.29 -14.43 -6.33
CA ASP A 32 -4.55 -15.01 -5.22
C ASP A 32 -3.09 -15.23 -5.56
N HIS A 33 -2.80 -15.74 -6.77
CA HIS A 33 -1.44 -15.80 -7.29
C HIS A 33 -0.79 -14.41 -7.36
N CYS A 34 -1.47 -13.44 -7.98
CA CYS A 34 -0.98 -12.06 -8.03
C CYS A 34 -0.71 -11.50 -6.63
N ARG A 35 -1.65 -11.64 -5.70
CA ARG A 35 -1.50 -11.19 -4.32
C ARG A 35 -0.26 -11.77 -3.66
N CYS A 36 -0.07 -13.09 -3.74
CA CYS A 36 1.06 -13.78 -3.12
C CYS A 36 2.39 -13.36 -3.73
N ILE A 37 2.51 -13.35 -5.06
CA ILE A 37 3.74 -12.96 -5.78
C ILE A 37 4.11 -11.52 -5.42
N ILE A 38 3.17 -10.59 -5.52
CA ILE A 38 3.42 -9.18 -5.27
C ILE A 38 3.79 -8.93 -3.80
N ALA A 39 3.18 -9.64 -2.85
CA ALA A 39 3.57 -9.58 -1.45
C ALA A 39 5.00 -10.11 -1.23
N CYS A 40 5.41 -11.19 -1.92
CA CYS A 40 6.77 -11.69 -1.90
C CYS A 40 7.79 -10.69 -2.46
N LEU A 41 7.47 -9.98 -3.55
CA LEU A 41 8.34 -8.92 -4.09
C LEU A 41 8.55 -7.79 -3.07
N VAL A 42 7.50 -7.37 -2.37
CA VAL A 42 7.60 -6.38 -1.27
C VAL A 42 8.48 -6.92 -0.13
N LYS A 43 8.37 -8.20 0.21
CA LYS A 43 9.26 -8.84 1.20
C LYS A 43 10.72 -8.89 0.71
N GLY A 44 10.96 -9.18 -0.56
CA GLY A 44 12.28 -9.09 -1.18
C GLY A 44 12.91 -7.71 -0.98
N THR A 45 12.11 -6.64 -1.03
CA THR A 45 12.59 -5.27 -0.76
C THR A 45 13.01 -5.04 0.70
N TYR A 46 12.35 -5.71 1.66
CA TYR A 46 12.78 -5.70 3.06
C TYR A 46 14.10 -6.46 3.26
N VAL A 47 14.23 -7.62 2.64
CA VAL A 47 15.41 -8.47 2.76
C VAL A 47 16.61 -7.83 2.06
N LEU A 48 16.40 -7.16 0.92
CA LEU A 48 17.43 -6.40 0.20
C LEU A 48 18.10 -5.35 1.11
N GLU A 49 17.33 -4.57 1.85
CA GLU A 49 17.88 -3.59 2.79
C GLU A 49 18.62 -4.26 3.97
N CYS A 50 18.17 -5.45 4.41
CA CYS A 50 18.87 -6.23 5.43
C CYS A 50 20.22 -6.75 4.93
N ASP A 51 20.26 -7.32 3.72
CA ASP A 51 21.49 -7.82 3.08
C ASP A 51 22.49 -6.67 2.84
N ARG A 52 22.00 -5.53 2.36
CA ARG A 52 22.78 -4.30 2.20
C ARG A 52 23.33 -3.78 3.53
N THR A 53 22.51 -3.73 4.58
CA THR A 53 22.95 -3.29 5.92
C THR A 53 24.07 -4.18 6.45
N LYS A 54 24.08 -5.46 6.09
CA LYS A 54 25.12 -6.42 6.47
C LYS A 54 26.30 -6.48 5.50
N LYS A 55 26.29 -5.70 4.41
CA LYS A 55 27.30 -5.73 3.34
C LYS A 55 27.43 -7.14 2.71
N VAL A 56 26.30 -7.80 2.49
CA VAL A 56 26.21 -9.11 1.82
C VAL A 56 25.37 -9.10 0.54
N GLU A 57 24.87 -7.94 0.10
CA GLU A 57 23.98 -7.81 -1.06
C GLU A 57 24.58 -8.38 -2.37
N ASP A 58 25.90 -8.27 -2.55
CA ASP A 58 26.62 -8.76 -3.73
C ASP A 58 27.27 -10.14 -3.50
N LYS A 59 26.94 -10.82 -2.39
CA LYS A 59 27.52 -12.12 -2.03
C LYS A 59 26.57 -13.26 -2.41
N PRO A 60 27.10 -14.48 -2.66
CA PRO A 60 26.27 -15.66 -2.88
C PRO A 60 25.30 -15.97 -1.73
N ASP A 61 25.63 -15.53 -0.52
CA ASP A 61 24.81 -15.71 0.69
C ASP A 61 23.65 -14.69 0.82
N ALA A 62 23.44 -13.81 -0.17
CA ALA A 62 22.34 -12.87 -0.17
C ALA A 62 20.99 -13.61 -0.18
N LEU A 63 20.09 -13.22 0.73
CA LEU A 63 18.79 -13.86 0.89
C LEU A 63 17.70 -13.20 0.04
N ALA A 64 17.91 -11.94 -0.35
CA ALA A 64 16.93 -11.15 -1.09
C ALA A 64 16.57 -11.74 -2.47
N PRO A 65 17.53 -12.21 -3.30
CA PRO A 65 17.25 -12.68 -4.67
C PRO A 65 16.15 -13.73 -4.79
N ALA A 66 16.14 -14.72 -3.89
CA ALA A 66 15.16 -15.79 -3.89
C ALA A 66 13.71 -15.30 -3.77
N TRP A 67 13.46 -14.11 -3.22
CA TRP A 67 12.11 -13.54 -3.09
C TRP A 67 11.50 -13.02 -4.39
N TRP A 68 12.31 -12.79 -5.44
CA TRP A 68 11.83 -12.35 -6.75
C TRP A 68 12.20 -13.32 -7.88
N GLU A 69 13.37 -13.94 -7.83
CA GLU A 69 13.83 -14.89 -8.87
C GLU A 69 12.93 -16.13 -8.95
N SER A 70 12.43 -16.60 -7.80
CA SER A 70 11.47 -17.71 -7.72
C SER A 70 10.15 -17.44 -8.47
N PHE A 71 9.89 -16.18 -8.82
CA PHE A 71 8.69 -15.75 -9.56
C PHE A 71 9.03 -15.19 -10.95
N HIS A 72 10.22 -15.47 -11.47
CA HIS A 72 10.69 -14.99 -12.77
C HIS A 72 10.78 -13.47 -12.86
N PHE A 73 11.30 -12.85 -11.80
CA PHE A 73 11.68 -11.44 -11.82
C PHE A 73 13.19 -11.29 -11.69
N GLN A 74 13.68 -10.16 -12.16
CA GLN A 74 15.02 -9.65 -11.89
C GLN A 74 14.95 -8.26 -11.27
N ARG A 75 15.97 -7.88 -10.49
CA ARG A 75 16.08 -6.54 -9.92
C ARG A 75 16.57 -5.57 -10.99
N HIS A 76 15.69 -4.66 -11.43
CA HIS A 76 16.01 -3.63 -12.41
C HIS A 76 16.65 -2.39 -11.78
N ASN A 77 16.09 -1.90 -10.67
CA ASN A 77 16.62 -0.72 -9.99
C ASN A 77 16.30 -0.74 -8.48
N VAL A 78 17.03 0.04 -7.70
CA VAL A 78 16.82 0.23 -6.27
C VAL A 78 16.47 1.68 -5.99
N LEU A 79 15.46 1.89 -5.15
CA LEU A 79 15.02 3.21 -4.74
C LEU A 79 15.63 3.52 -3.39
N GLU A 80 16.63 4.39 -3.41
CA GLU A 80 17.38 4.84 -2.24
C GLU A 80 17.11 6.30 -1.98
N PHE A 81 16.96 6.67 -0.71
CA PHE A 81 16.80 8.07 -0.36
C PHE A 81 17.35 8.35 1.04
N ASN A 82 18.04 9.46 1.19
CA ASN A 82 18.47 9.96 2.50
C ASN A 82 17.47 11.02 2.98
N CYS A 83 16.42 10.62 3.71
CA CYS A 83 15.51 11.61 4.32
C CYS A 83 16.15 12.20 5.57
N GLU A 84 16.17 13.53 5.63
CA GLU A 84 16.59 14.29 6.81
C GLU A 84 15.42 14.61 7.75
N CYS A 85 14.19 14.31 7.32
CA CYS A 85 12.98 14.54 8.09
C CYS A 85 13.00 13.77 9.42
N VAL A 86 12.68 14.44 10.53
CA VAL A 86 12.74 13.93 11.94
C VAL A 86 12.18 12.50 12.10
N PHE A 87 11.11 12.19 11.38
CA PHE A 87 10.45 10.87 11.39
C PHE A 87 11.31 9.74 10.79
N CYS A 88 12.18 10.05 9.84
CA CYS A 88 13.17 9.11 9.29
C CYS A 88 14.49 9.17 10.04
N THR A 89 14.82 10.32 10.64
CA THR A 89 16.03 10.53 11.45
C THR A 89 16.03 9.70 12.73
N ASN A 90 14.86 9.45 13.35
CA ASN A 90 14.75 8.58 14.53
C ASN A 90 15.05 7.09 14.23
N SER A 91 15.13 6.68 12.95
CA SER A 91 15.63 5.36 12.55
C SER A 91 17.15 5.35 12.26
N ARG A 92 17.84 6.49 12.42
CA ARG A 92 19.30 6.58 12.26
C ARG A 92 20.00 6.03 13.51
N ARG A 93 20.45 4.78 13.40
CA ARG A 93 21.78 4.44 13.91
C ARG A 93 22.64 3.91 12.76
N ILE A 94 23.56 4.79 12.37
CA ILE A 94 24.93 4.58 11.87
C ILE A 94 25.07 3.57 10.73
N PHE A 95 25.09 4.04 9.48
CA PHE A 95 25.91 3.43 8.42
C PHE A 95 26.41 4.52 7.46
N GLU A 96 27.74 4.60 7.35
CA GLU A 96 28.62 5.20 6.33
C GLU A 96 27.97 5.88 5.10
N GLY A 97 27.24 6.99 5.25
CA GLY A 97 26.89 7.90 4.15
C GLY A 97 26.01 7.33 3.02
N ARG A 98 25.47 6.10 3.14
CA ARG A 98 24.60 5.48 2.12
C ARG A 98 23.12 5.77 2.39
N GLY A 99 22.38 6.05 1.32
CA GLY A 99 20.91 6.18 1.36
C GLY A 99 20.24 4.87 1.75
N TYR A 100 19.05 4.98 2.36
CA TYR A 100 18.28 3.84 2.84
C TYR A 100 17.40 3.32 1.70
N VAL A 101 17.45 2.01 1.41
CA VAL A 101 16.59 1.41 0.38
C VAL A 101 15.17 1.43 0.92
N TYR A 102 14.25 2.11 0.25
CA TYR A 102 12.84 2.15 0.64
C TYR A 102 11.92 1.51 -0.40
N GLY A 103 12.44 1.24 -1.60
CA GLY A 103 11.76 0.50 -2.64
C GLY A 103 12.72 -0.14 -3.64
N ALA A 104 12.19 -0.95 -4.54
CA ALA A 104 12.91 -1.51 -5.68
C ALA A 104 11.98 -1.63 -6.88
N VAL A 105 12.56 -1.64 -8.07
CA VAL A 105 11.89 -1.93 -9.34
C VAL A 105 12.31 -3.33 -9.76
N PHE A 106 11.34 -4.20 -9.93
CA PHE A 106 11.52 -5.55 -10.45
C PHE A 106 11.02 -5.62 -11.88
N GLU A 107 11.75 -6.27 -12.76
CA GLU A 107 11.37 -6.53 -14.14
C GLU A 107 11.02 -7.99 -14.30
N TYR A 108 9.91 -8.28 -14.98
CA TYR A 108 9.48 -9.64 -15.25
C TYR A 108 10.33 -10.24 -16.38
N ALA A 109 11.04 -11.32 -16.06
CA ALA A 109 11.95 -12.04 -16.93
C ALA A 109 11.47 -13.50 -17.06
N PRO A 110 10.52 -13.79 -17.98
CA PRO A 110 9.98 -15.15 -18.13
C PRO A 110 11.10 -16.15 -18.50
N PRO A 111 10.91 -17.45 -18.20
CA PRO A 111 11.87 -18.49 -18.58
C PRO A 111 12.20 -18.45 -20.08
N GLU A 112 13.43 -18.84 -20.44
CA GLU A 112 13.87 -18.85 -21.83
C GLU A 112 12.90 -19.63 -22.74
N GLY A 113 12.49 -19.01 -23.85
CA GLY A 113 11.53 -19.58 -24.80
C GLY A 113 10.06 -19.45 -24.41
N ALA A 114 9.74 -19.04 -23.17
CA ALA A 114 8.36 -18.80 -22.75
C ALA A 114 7.88 -17.39 -23.17
N ARG A 115 6.65 -17.30 -23.66
CA ARG A 115 6.01 -16.00 -23.91
C ARG A 115 5.53 -15.43 -22.58
N ARG A 116 5.69 -14.12 -22.39
CA ARG A 116 5.10 -13.41 -21.26
C ARG A 116 3.58 -13.55 -21.30
N HIS A 117 2.98 -13.94 -20.17
CA HIS A 117 1.53 -13.96 -20.01
C HIS A 117 0.94 -12.56 -20.28
N PRO A 118 -0.14 -12.40 -21.05
CA PRO A 118 -0.69 -11.08 -21.40
C PRO A 118 -1.03 -10.20 -20.19
N SER A 119 -1.48 -10.82 -19.10
CA SER A 119 -1.82 -10.16 -17.84
C SER A 119 -0.64 -9.93 -16.89
N ALA A 120 0.55 -10.46 -17.19
CA ALA A 120 1.72 -10.27 -16.35
C ALA A 120 2.28 -8.84 -16.47
N PRO A 121 2.71 -8.22 -15.35
CA PRO A 121 3.38 -6.93 -15.40
C PRO A 121 4.70 -7.03 -16.16
N SER A 122 5.13 -5.94 -16.78
CA SER A 122 6.54 -5.81 -17.20
C SER A 122 7.40 -5.43 -16.01
N TYR A 123 6.89 -4.54 -15.16
CA TYR A 123 7.60 -4.04 -13.99
C TYR A 123 6.70 -4.00 -12.77
N VAL A 124 7.28 -4.26 -11.60
CA VAL A 124 6.66 -4.03 -10.30
C VAL A 124 7.53 -3.08 -9.50
N VAL A 125 6.97 -1.94 -9.10
CA VAL A 125 7.62 -1.01 -8.17
C VAL A 125 7.13 -1.34 -6.77
N ALA A 126 7.98 -1.96 -5.97
CA ALA A 126 7.66 -2.41 -4.62
C ALA A 126 8.28 -1.49 -3.56
N PHE A 127 7.47 -1.02 -2.62
CA PHE A 127 7.90 -0.17 -1.52
C PHE A 127 7.77 -0.90 -0.18
N ARG A 128 8.86 -0.98 0.58
CA ARG A 128 8.81 -1.56 1.92
C ARG A 128 8.29 -0.56 2.95
N GLY A 129 7.66 -1.08 3.99
CA GLY A 129 7.30 -0.30 5.17
C GLY A 129 8.46 -0.12 6.14
N THR A 130 8.14 0.34 7.34
CA THR A 130 9.14 0.60 8.39
C THR A 130 9.75 -0.71 8.90
N MET A 131 11.05 -0.70 9.21
CA MET A 131 11.75 -1.84 9.80
C MET A 131 12.01 -1.57 11.28
N PRO A 132 11.29 -2.22 12.21
CA PRO A 132 11.60 -2.12 13.63
C PRO A 132 12.91 -2.84 13.89
N ARG A 133 13.95 -2.12 14.29
CA ARG A 133 15.22 -2.74 14.73
C ARG A 133 15.15 -3.23 16.17
N ASP A 134 14.18 -2.75 16.95
CA ASP A 134 13.95 -3.12 18.34
C ASP A 134 12.42 -3.20 18.62
N PRO A 135 11.91 -4.32 19.18
CA PRO A 135 10.50 -4.48 19.54
C PRO A 135 9.97 -3.40 20.49
N THR A 136 10.83 -2.82 21.34
CA THR A 136 10.47 -1.79 22.31
C THR A 136 10.10 -0.45 21.68
N ILE A 137 10.50 -0.21 20.42
CA ILE A 137 10.26 1.03 19.67
C ILE A 137 8.93 0.95 18.87
N ALA A 138 8.28 -0.22 18.81
CA ALA A 138 7.09 -0.43 17.99
C ALA A 138 5.90 0.54 18.29
N PRO A 139 5.59 0.91 19.56
CA PRO A 139 4.54 1.89 19.86
C PRO A 139 4.88 3.29 19.31
N ASP A 140 6.12 3.74 19.51
CA ASP A 140 6.62 5.03 18.99
C ASP A 140 6.63 5.05 17.45
N MET A 141 6.89 3.90 16.82
CA MET A 141 6.84 3.76 15.36
C MET A 141 5.43 3.93 14.82
N LEU A 142 4.40 3.42 15.51
CA LEU A 142 3.01 3.62 15.10
C LEU A 142 2.63 5.10 15.14
N GLN A 143 3.00 5.80 16.22
CA GLN A 143 2.72 7.23 16.34
C GLN A 143 3.49 8.04 15.29
N ASN A 144 4.77 7.74 15.08
CA ASN A 144 5.59 8.36 14.03
C ASN A 144 5.05 8.07 12.62
N LEU A 145 4.51 6.88 12.39
CA LEU A 145 3.89 6.49 11.11
C LEU A 145 2.59 7.27 10.86
N CYS A 146 1.75 7.42 11.88
CA CYS A 146 0.53 8.22 11.79
C CYS A 146 0.85 9.69 11.53
N ILE A 147 1.87 10.26 12.19
CA ILE A 147 2.29 11.64 11.96
C ILE A 147 2.90 11.78 10.55
N LEU A 148 3.74 10.84 10.13
CA LEU A 148 4.37 10.84 8.81
C LEU A 148 3.35 10.77 7.68
N ILE A 149 2.34 9.90 7.80
CA ILE A 149 1.25 9.83 6.82
C ILE A 149 0.41 11.11 6.87
N ASN A 150 0.20 11.68 8.05
CA ASN A 150 -0.49 12.96 8.16
C ASN A 150 0.32 14.17 7.66
N LYS A 151 1.63 14.01 7.40
CA LYS A 151 2.59 15.03 6.96
C LYS A 151 3.50 14.53 5.83
N GLN A 152 2.94 13.76 4.91
CA GLN A 152 3.74 13.09 3.87
C GLN A 152 4.46 14.05 2.90
N HIS A 153 3.94 15.28 2.73
CA HIS A 153 4.64 16.35 2.02
C HIS A 153 5.99 16.74 2.66
N VAL A 154 6.18 16.49 3.96
CA VAL A 154 7.44 16.74 4.69
C VAL A 154 8.47 15.64 4.39
N CYS A 155 8.05 14.48 3.88
CA CYS A 155 8.94 13.38 3.57
C CYS A 155 9.20 13.32 2.06
N HIS A 156 10.37 13.80 1.65
CA HIS A 156 10.78 13.80 0.24
C HIS A 156 10.83 12.41 -0.42
N ARG A 157 10.75 11.30 0.34
CA ARG A 157 10.60 9.94 -0.22
C ARG A 157 9.37 9.78 -1.11
N PHE A 158 8.27 10.44 -0.77
CA PHE A 158 7.04 10.39 -1.57
C PHE A 158 7.22 11.10 -2.90
N LEU A 159 7.86 12.29 -2.89
CA LEU A 159 8.22 13.01 -4.11
C LEU A 159 9.20 12.21 -4.98
N HIS A 160 10.29 11.71 -4.38
CA HIS A 160 11.28 10.90 -5.08
C HIS A 160 10.67 9.63 -5.68
N ALA A 161 9.73 8.98 -4.99
CA ALA A 161 9.00 7.84 -5.53
C ALA A 161 8.17 8.21 -6.77
N ARG A 162 7.45 9.34 -6.73
CA ARG A 162 6.68 9.86 -7.88
C ARG A 162 7.59 10.13 -9.08
N GLU A 163 8.73 10.78 -8.84
CA GLU A 163 9.73 11.07 -9.88
C GLU A 163 10.30 9.79 -10.49
N LYS A 164 10.70 8.82 -9.67
CA LYS A 164 11.30 7.56 -10.15
C LYS A 164 10.32 6.70 -10.93
N VAL A 165 9.06 6.60 -10.47
CA VAL A 165 8.01 5.90 -11.21
C VAL A 165 7.68 6.66 -12.50
N GLY A 166 7.64 7.99 -12.46
CA GLY A 166 7.45 8.82 -13.64
C GLY A 166 8.57 8.65 -14.68
N GLN A 167 9.83 8.54 -14.24
CA GLN A 167 10.99 8.27 -15.10
C GLN A 167 10.90 6.87 -15.73
N LEU A 168 10.57 5.85 -14.95
CA LEU A 168 10.36 4.48 -15.44
C LEU A 168 9.27 4.45 -16.54
N LEU A 169 8.13 5.09 -16.29
CA LEU A 169 7.03 5.15 -17.24
C LEU A 169 7.39 5.92 -18.52
N SER A 170 8.23 6.96 -18.42
CA SER A 170 8.72 7.70 -19.58
C SER A 170 9.78 6.94 -20.38
N SER A 171 10.60 6.09 -19.74
CA SER A 171 11.58 5.25 -20.45
C SER A 171 10.95 4.08 -21.20
N ILE A 172 9.78 3.63 -20.75
CA ILE A 172 9.03 2.58 -21.43
C ILE A 172 8.16 3.27 -22.49
N SER A 173 8.25 2.86 -23.76
CA SER A 173 7.35 3.35 -24.79
C SER A 173 5.93 2.86 -24.49
N ILE A 174 5.11 3.67 -23.82
CA ILE A 174 3.69 3.37 -23.60
C ILE A 174 2.94 3.83 -24.85
N PRO A 175 2.34 2.93 -25.66
CA PRO A 175 1.47 3.35 -26.74
C PRO A 175 0.32 4.15 -26.15
N ASN A 176 0.02 5.32 -26.73
CA ASN A 176 -0.95 6.31 -26.25
C ASN A 176 -2.39 5.80 -26.05
N ASN A 177 -2.70 4.52 -26.29
CA ASN A 177 -3.99 3.90 -26.02
C ASN A 177 -3.80 2.44 -25.56
N GLY A 178 -3.89 2.18 -24.26
CA GLY A 178 -4.21 0.84 -23.73
C GLY A 178 -3.19 0.15 -22.81
N GLY A 179 -1.99 0.70 -22.60
CA GLY A 179 -0.90 0.04 -21.87
C GLY A 179 -0.96 0.06 -20.32
N SER A 180 -2.13 0.01 -19.71
CA SER A 180 -2.30 0.10 -18.24
C SER A 180 -1.68 -1.08 -17.45
N SER A 181 -1.29 -2.20 -18.10
CA SER A 181 -0.77 -3.38 -17.40
C SER A 181 0.76 -3.47 -17.26
N VAL A 182 1.52 -2.50 -17.78
CA VAL A 182 2.99 -2.62 -17.85
C VAL A 182 3.65 -2.46 -16.48
N VAL A 183 3.22 -1.50 -15.67
CA VAL A 183 3.85 -1.18 -14.37
C VAL A 183 2.83 -1.31 -13.26
N TRP A 184 3.12 -2.17 -12.27
CA TRP A 184 2.31 -2.31 -11.07
C TRP A 184 3.00 -1.66 -9.88
N LEU A 185 2.20 -1.10 -8.97
CA LEU A 185 2.66 -0.53 -7.72
C LEU A 185 2.36 -1.49 -6.57
N ALA A 186 3.29 -1.64 -5.65
CA ALA A 186 3.10 -2.49 -4.49
C ALA A 186 3.72 -1.87 -3.25
N GLY A 187 3.12 -2.10 -2.09
CA GLY A 187 3.79 -1.75 -0.86
C GLY A 187 3.12 -2.29 0.38
N HIS A 188 3.87 -2.27 1.49
CA HIS A 188 3.40 -2.71 2.79
C HIS A 188 3.53 -1.60 3.84
N SER A 189 2.52 -1.45 4.71
CA SER A 189 2.54 -0.46 5.80
C SER A 189 2.86 0.94 5.25
N LEU A 190 3.91 1.61 5.73
CA LEU A 190 4.37 2.88 5.15
C LEU A 190 4.63 2.81 3.63
N GLY A 191 5.16 1.69 3.13
CA GLY A 191 5.39 1.50 1.69
C GLY A 191 4.08 1.45 0.91
N ALA A 192 3.01 0.92 1.49
CA ALA A 192 1.68 0.95 0.90
C ALA A 192 1.15 2.40 0.81
N SER A 193 1.44 3.26 1.80
CA SER A 193 1.12 4.69 1.70
C SER A 193 1.90 5.41 0.60
N ILE A 194 3.17 5.04 0.38
CA ILE A 194 3.97 5.58 -0.74
C ILE A 194 3.36 5.11 -2.08
N ALA A 195 3.05 3.82 -2.22
CA ALA A 195 2.40 3.29 -3.42
C ALA A 195 1.04 3.96 -3.70
N LEU A 196 0.27 4.23 -2.64
CA LEU A 196 -1.01 4.93 -2.71
C LEU A 196 -0.84 6.37 -3.22
N ASP A 197 0.10 7.14 -2.66
CA ASP A 197 0.40 8.51 -3.10
C ASP A 197 0.86 8.54 -4.57
N VAL A 198 1.79 7.66 -4.94
CA VAL A 198 2.28 7.54 -6.32
C VAL A 198 1.13 7.20 -7.27
N GLY A 199 0.32 6.19 -6.95
CA GLY A 199 -0.79 5.76 -7.82
C GLY A 199 -1.82 6.86 -8.02
N ARG A 200 -2.16 7.60 -6.96
CA ARG A 200 -3.03 8.78 -7.08
C ARG A 200 -2.44 9.81 -8.01
N HIS A 201 -1.18 10.19 -7.80
CA HIS A 201 -0.50 11.19 -8.62
C HIS A 201 -0.45 10.78 -10.10
N MET A 202 -0.17 9.51 -10.39
CA MET A 202 -0.16 9.00 -11.76
C MET A 202 -1.55 9.08 -12.39
N MET A 203 -2.60 8.76 -11.64
CA MET A 203 -3.98 8.85 -12.12
C MET A 203 -4.43 10.32 -12.31
N THR A 204 -4.12 11.22 -11.39
CA THR A 204 -4.69 12.58 -11.38
C THR A 204 -3.90 13.60 -12.20
N ASN A 205 -2.59 13.39 -12.35
CA ASN A 205 -1.69 14.33 -13.03
C ASN A 205 -1.17 13.81 -14.37
N ARG A 206 -1.28 12.51 -14.64
CA ARG A 206 -0.81 11.90 -15.89
C ARG A 206 -1.86 11.04 -16.59
N ASP A 207 -3.07 10.92 -16.03
CA ASP A 207 -4.15 10.07 -16.53
C ASP A 207 -3.74 8.59 -16.71
N LEU A 208 -2.80 8.11 -15.88
CA LEU A 208 -2.29 6.74 -15.91
C LEU A 208 -2.91 5.90 -14.78
N ASN A 209 -3.75 4.95 -15.16
CA ASN A 209 -4.41 4.02 -14.25
C ASN A 209 -3.49 2.81 -13.96
N LEU A 210 -2.64 2.91 -12.95
CA LEU A 210 -1.68 1.84 -12.61
C LEU A 210 -2.28 0.83 -11.61
N PRO A 211 -2.25 -0.48 -11.87
CA PRO A 211 -2.61 -1.49 -10.87
C PRO A 211 -1.78 -1.31 -9.60
N ALA A 212 -2.43 -1.41 -8.44
CA ALA A 212 -1.77 -1.20 -7.15
C ALA A 212 -2.18 -2.26 -6.12
N PHE A 213 -1.21 -2.73 -5.34
CA PHE A 213 -1.35 -3.74 -4.30
C PHE A 213 -0.87 -3.14 -2.96
N LEU A 214 -1.83 -2.75 -2.13
CA LEU A 214 -1.61 -1.97 -0.92
C LEU A 214 -1.82 -2.86 0.30
N PHE A 215 -0.74 -3.37 0.89
CA PHE A 215 -0.79 -4.27 2.05
C PHE A 215 -0.73 -3.51 3.36
N ASN A 216 -1.78 -3.62 4.18
CA ASN A 216 -1.92 -2.98 5.48
C ASN A 216 -1.53 -1.48 5.51
N PRO A 217 -1.98 -0.65 4.54
CA PRO A 217 -1.67 0.77 4.59
C PRO A 217 -2.28 1.41 5.86
N PRO A 218 -1.53 2.26 6.56
CA PRO A 218 -2.04 2.83 7.80
C PRO A 218 -3.20 3.80 7.54
N HIS A 219 -4.29 3.55 8.23
CA HIS A 219 -5.43 4.42 8.40
C HIS A 219 -6.06 4.05 9.73
N VAL A 220 -5.79 4.85 10.77
CA VAL A 220 -6.28 4.54 12.11
C VAL A 220 -7.77 4.79 12.19
N SER A 221 -8.50 3.77 12.64
CA SER A 221 -9.93 3.91 12.91
C SER A 221 -10.17 4.65 14.21
N LEU A 222 -11.21 5.48 14.26
CA LEU A 222 -11.74 6.04 15.50
C LEU A 222 -12.70 5.06 16.22
N ALA A 223 -13.09 3.95 15.58
CA ALA A 223 -14.05 3.00 16.14
C ALA A 223 -13.64 2.42 17.51
N PRO A 224 -12.36 2.12 17.81
CA PRO A 224 -11.99 1.66 19.16
C PRO A 224 -12.24 2.69 20.26
N ALA A 225 -12.22 3.99 19.93
CA ALA A 225 -12.50 5.08 20.87
C ALA A 225 -14.00 5.39 21.00
N ILE A 226 -14.82 4.90 20.06
CA ILE A 226 -16.25 5.17 19.97
C ILE A 226 -16.95 3.80 20.00
N GLY A 227 -17.34 3.33 21.19
CA GLY A 227 -17.89 1.98 21.36
C GLY A 227 -18.92 1.57 20.29
N GLU A 228 -18.94 0.29 19.92
CA GLU A 228 -19.70 -0.22 18.75
C GLU A 228 -21.19 0.18 18.74
N ALA A 229 -21.81 0.28 19.92
CA ALA A 229 -23.20 0.73 20.05
C ALA A 229 -23.42 2.20 19.60
N ALA A 230 -22.44 3.08 19.86
CA ALA A 230 -22.50 4.51 19.52
C ALA A 230 -21.92 4.81 18.12
N LYS A 231 -21.17 3.88 17.55
CA LYS A 231 -20.45 4.02 16.28
C LYS A 231 -21.37 4.56 15.18
N LYS A 232 -22.55 3.94 15.02
CA LYS A 232 -23.51 4.26 13.95
C LYS A 232 -24.02 5.71 14.01
N ASP A 233 -24.33 6.18 15.22
CA ASP A 233 -24.87 7.52 15.43
C ASP A 233 -23.78 8.58 15.27
N VAL A 234 -22.58 8.31 15.79
CA VAL A 234 -21.42 9.21 15.62
C VAL A 234 -21.04 9.36 14.14
N TYR A 235 -21.03 8.29 13.36
CA TYR A 235 -20.80 8.39 11.91
C TYR A 235 -21.91 9.17 11.20
N THR A 236 -23.18 8.96 11.59
CA THR A 236 -24.32 9.68 11.01
C THR A 236 -24.20 11.19 11.27
N VAL A 237 -23.98 11.60 12.52
CA VAL A 237 -23.76 13.01 12.90
C VAL A 237 -22.53 13.57 12.18
N GLY A 238 -21.44 12.78 12.09
CA GLY A 238 -20.24 13.17 11.37
C GLY A 238 -20.48 13.42 9.88
N TYR A 239 -21.27 12.59 9.21
CA TYR A 239 -21.64 12.76 7.79
C TYR A 239 -22.53 13.99 7.57
N LEU A 240 -23.52 14.20 8.44
CA LEU A 240 -24.37 15.40 8.39
C LEU A 240 -23.56 16.68 8.57
N GLY A 241 -22.66 16.70 9.56
CA GLY A 241 -21.76 17.84 9.80
C GLY A 241 -20.84 18.12 8.61
N ARG A 242 -20.28 17.07 7.96
CA ARG A 242 -19.48 17.24 6.75
C ARG A 242 -20.29 17.79 5.60
N TYR A 243 -21.49 17.28 5.38
CA TYR A 243 -22.39 17.77 4.33
C TYR A 243 -22.73 19.26 4.54
N ALA A 244 -23.13 19.62 5.75
CA ALA A 244 -23.45 21.01 6.11
C ALA A 244 -22.25 21.94 5.91
N LEU A 245 -21.06 21.55 6.38
CA LEU A 245 -19.85 22.35 6.19
C LEU A 245 -19.43 22.43 4.72
N GLY A 246 -19.65 21.37 3.93
CA GLY A 246 -19.43 21.35 2.49
C GLY A 246 -20.31 22.35 1.72
N LYS A 247 -21.51 22.68 2.23
CA LYS A 247 -22.36 23.75 1.66
C LYS A 247 -21.83 25.15 1.92
N VAL A 248 -21.08 25.34 3.01
CA VAL A 248 -20.40 26.60 3.33
C VAL A 248 -19.09 26.72 2.55
N LEU A 249 -18.36 25.61 2.42
CA LEU A 249 -17.06 25.53 1.75
C LEU A 249 -17.17 24.98 0.32
N THR A 250 -18.08 25.55 -0.48
CA THR A 250 -18.39 25.09 -1.84
C THR A 250 -17.16 24.94 -2.75
N PRO A 251 -16.21 25.89 -2.81
CA PRO A 251 -15.01 25.72 -3.65
C PRO A 251 -14.12 24.53 -3.25
N HIS A 252 -14.10 24.17 -1.96
CA HIS A 252 -13.38 22.99 -1.49
C HIS A 252 -14.12 21.72 -1.87
N LYS A 253 -15.45 21.71 -1.70
CA LYS A 253 -16.32 20.62 -2.09
C LYS A 253 -16.18 20.28 -3.57
N ASP A 254 -16.25 21.27 -4.44
CA ASP A 254 -16.21 21.06 -5.89
C ASP A 254 -14.85 20.51 -6.34
N ARG A 255 -13.76 21.04 -5.80
CA ARG A 255 -12.41 20.50 -6.02
C ARG A 255 -12.28 19.04 -5.57
N MET A 256 -12.83 18.70 -4.40
CA MET A 256 -12.79 17.32 -3.90
C MET A 256 -13.65 16.38 -4.75
N ASP A 257 -14.81 16.85 -5.21
CA ASP A 257 -15.66 16.08 -6.13
C ASP A 257 -14.96 15.86 -7.48
N GLU A 258 -14.29 16.86 -8.06
CA GLU A 258 -13.46 16.72 -9.27
C GLU A 258 -12.32 15.72 -9.07
N LEU A 259 -11.60 15.81 -7.95
CA LEU A 259 -10.54 14.86 -7.60
C LEU A 259 -11.07 13.42 -7.49
N PHE A 260 -12.23 13.24 -6.85
CA PHE A 260 -12.88 11.93 -6.74
C PHE A 260 -13.33 11.40 -8.10
N GLN A 261 -13.80 12.27 -9.01
CA GLN A 261 -14.12 11.87 -10.38
C GLN A 261 -12.88 11.38 -11.14
N LYS A 262 -11.76 12.11 -11.04
CA LYS A 262 -10.49 11.69 -11.66
C LYS A 262 -9.97 10.37 -11.09
N LEU A 263 -10.11 10.15 -9.79
CA LEU A 263 -9.65 8.93 -9.12
C LEU A 263 -10.62 7.75 -9.24
N LYS A 264 -11.90 7.97 -9.57
CA LYS A 264 -12.96 6.93 -9.61
C LYS A 264 -12.59 5.70 -10.45
N PRO A 265 -11.94 5.81 -11.63
CA PRO A 265 -11.52 4.66 -12.43
C PRO A 265 -10.39 3.83 -11.81
N TRP A 266 -9.57 4.43 -10.93
CA TRP A 266 -8.46 3.74 -10.27
C TRP A 266 -8.97 2.93 -9.07
N LYS A 267 -8.80 1.61 -9.15
CA LYS A 267 -9.33 0.63 -8.19
C LYS A 267 -8.18 -0.21 -7.60
N PRO A 268 -7.39 0.34 -6.66
CA PRO A 268 -6.30 -0.40 -6.04
C PRO A 268 -6.84 -1.63 -5.29
N ASN A 269 -6.05 -2.72 -5.30
CA ASN A 269 -6.22 -3.84 -4.39
C ASN A 269 -5.73 -3.42 -3.01
N LEU A 270 -6.67 -3.32 -2.06
CA LEU A 270 -6.41 -2.84 -0.72
C LEU A 270 -6.55 -4.01 0.26
N TYR A 271 -5.47 -4.41 0.89
CA TYR A 271 -5.44 -5.54 1.81
C TYR A 271 -5.35 -5.03 3.25
N ALA A 272 -6.31 -5.37 4.09
CA ALA A 272 -6.34 -4.97 5.49
C ALA A 272 -6.82 -6.13 6.39
N HIS A 273 -6.31 -6.18 7.62
CA HIS A 273 -6.74 -7.17 8.60
C HIS A 273 -7.65 -6.54 9.65
N GLU A 274 -8.76 -7.19 9.99
CA GLU A 274 -9.72 -6.71 10.99
C GLU A 274 -9.14 -6.49 12.40
N ARG A 275 -8.05 -7.18 12.75
CA ARG A 275 -7.36 -7.03 14.05
C ARG A 275 -6.20 -6.04 14.01
N ASP A 276 -5.84 -5.54 12.83
CA ASP A 276 -4.75 -4.60 12.68
C ASP A 276 -5.23 -3.17 12.92
N ILE A 277 -5.01 -2.66 14.13
CA ILE A 277 -5.39 -1.28 14.52
C ILE A 277 -4.78 -0.20 13.62
N ILE A 278 -3.69 -0.54 12.90
CA ILE A 278 -2.97 0.37 12.02
C ILE A 278 -3.75 0.56 10.71
N SER A 279 -4.26 -0.52 10.11
CA SER A 279 -4.93 -0.50 8.80
C SER A 279 -6.45 -0.64 8.85
N LYS A 280 -7.03 -1.11 9.97
CA LYS A 280 -8.48 -1.36 10.14
C LYS A 280 -9.33 -0.16 9.77
N GLY A 281 -8.85 1.07 9.94
CA GLY A 281 -9.64 2.23 9.57
C GLY A 281 -10.00 2.28 8.08
N PHE A 282 -9.26 1.64 7.18
CA PHE A 282 -9.72 1.51 5.78
C PHE A 282 -10.95 0.61 5.65
N ILE A 283 -11.05 -0.45 6.47
CA ILE A 283 -12.24 -1.29 6.54
C ILE A 283 -13.43 -0.44 7.00
N ASP A 284 -13.26 0.24 8.14
CA ASP A 284 -14.31 1.13 8.68
C ASP A 284 -14.66 2.25 7.69
N TYR A 285 -13.69 2.83 6.98
CA TYR A 285 -13.91 3.88 5.98
C TYR A 285 -14.87 3.42 4.86
N PHE A 286 -14.61 2.26 4.26
CA PHE A 286 -15.42 1.75 3.15
C PHE A 286 -16.78 1.21 3.61
N GLU A 287 -16.82 0.45 4.71
CA GLU A 287 -18.07 -0.12 5.22
C GLU A 287 -19.04 0.98 5.69
N GLN A 288 -18.54 1.98 6.43
CA GLN A 288 -19.38 3.09 6.87
C GLN A 288 -19.89 3.91 5.69
N ARG A 289 -19.14 4.01 4.59
CA ARG A 289 -19.59 4.71 3.40
C ARG A 289 -20.79 4.04 2.74
N GLU A 290 -20.81 2.72 2.63
CA GLU A 290 -21.99 2.00 2.10
C GLU A 290 -23.19 2.13 3.05
N VAL A 291 -22.98 1.98 4.37
CA VAL A 291 -24.06 2.18 5.35
C VAL A 291 -24.65 3.60 5.27
N MET A 292 -23.80 4.62 5.07
CA MET A 292 -24.26 6.00 4.90
C MET A 292 -24.95 6.25 3.56
N LYS A 293 -24.53 5.56 2.49
CA LYS A 293 -25.20 5.62 1.19
C LYS A 293 -26.66 5.15 1.27
N ASP A 294 -26.91 4.09 2.04
CA ASP A 294 -28.27 3.58 2.25
C ASP A 294 -29.10 4.49 3.17
N ARG A 295 -28.49 5.07 4.20
CA ARG A 295 -29.19 5.92 5.19
C ARG A 295 -29.44 7.34 4.72
N LEU A 296 -28.49 7.93 4.00
CA LEU A 296 -28.47 9.35 3.62
C LEU A 296 -28.14 9.48 2.12
N PRO A 297 -28.93 8.89 1.21
CA PRO A 297 -28.57 8.75 -0.20
C PRO A 297 -28.27 10.08 -0.90
N GLY A 298 -28.97 11.16 -0.53
CA GLY A 298 -28.76 12.50 -1.10
C GLY A 298 -27.53 13.25 -0.57
N MET A 299 -26.92 12.80 0.53
CA MET A 299 -25.81 13.50 1.21
C MET A 299 -24.53 12.69 1.23
N ALA A 300 -24.64 11.35 1.32
CA ALA A 300 -23.52 10.45 1.51
C ALA A 300 -22.44 10.60 0.45
N ARG A 301 -22.83 10.81 -0.82
CA ARG A 301 -21.90 11.03 -1.92
C ARG A 301 -20.95 12.20 -1.65
N THR A 302 -21.50 13.37 -1.30
CA THR A 302 -20.74 14.58 -0.98
C THR A 302 -20.02 14.47 0.36
N ALA A 303 -20.67 13.96 1.40
CA ALA A 303 -20.03 13.82 2.72
C ALA A 303 -18.83 12.85 2.70
N ALA A 304 -18.84 11.86 1.81
CA ALA A 304 -17.74 10.91 1.62
C ALA A 304 -16.49 11.52 0.94
N THR A 305 -16.64 12.61 0.18
CA THR A 305 -15.52 13.34 -0.43
C THR A 305 -14.86 14.31 0.56
N LEU A 306 -15.52 14.59 1.69
CA LEU A 306 -15.13 15.64 2.64
C LEU A 306 -14.53 15.10 3.94
N SER A 307 -13.65 15.89 4.55
CA SER A 307 -13.09 15.66 5.88
C SER A 307 -13.07 16.94 6.71
N PHE A 308 -13.42 16.85 8.01
CA PHE A 308 -13.39 18.00 8.92
C PHE A 308 -12.02 18.70 8.97
N ARG A 309 -10.93 17.93 8.90
CA ARG A 309 -9.58 18.50 8.92
C ARG A 309 -9.24 19.25 7.63
N ASP A 310 -9.68 18.75 6.47
CA ASP A 310 -9.36 19.37 5.18
C ASP A 310 -10.13 20.68 5.05
N MET A 311 -11.38 20.66 5.49
CA MET A 311 -12.21 21.86 5.64
C MET A 311 -11.59 22.84 6.64
N ALA A 312 -11.05 22.38 7.77
CA ALA A 312 -10.32 23.25 8.70
C ALA A 312 -9.05 23.84 8.07
N TYR A 313 -8.24 23.05 7.37
CA TYR A 313 -7.05 23.58 6.67
C TYR A 313 -7.42 24.59 5.59
N GLN A 314 -8.49 24.34 4.83
CA GLN A 314 -9.01 25.29 3.86
C GLN A 314 -9.40 26.62 4.52
N LEU A 315 -10.05 26.58 5.70
CA LEU A 315 -10.38 27.78 6.47
C LEU A 315 -9.13 28.55 6.93
N PHE A 316 -8.03 27.84 7.20
CA PHE A 316 -6.73 28.44 7.53
C PHE A 316 -5.84 28.74 6.31
N GLY A 317 -6.38 28.70 5.09
CA GLY A 317 -5.64 29.01 3.86
C GLY A 317 -4.56 27.98 3.49
N LYS A 318 -4.60 26.78 4.08
CA LYS A 318 -3.66 25.68 3.79
C LYS A 318 -4.29 24.73 2.78
N HIS A 319 -3.65 24.59 1.62
CA HIS A 319 -4.05 23.63 0.59
C HIS A 319 -3.24 22.34 0.74
N GLU A 320 -3.56 21.54 1.75
CA GLU A 320 -2.98 20.20 1.89
C GLU A 320 -4.00 19.17 1.42
N GLU A 321 -3.71 18.48 0.32
CA GLU A 321 -4.53 17.36 -0.16
C GLU A 321 -4.33 16.14 0.74
N ARG A 322 -5.41 15.49 1.16
CA ARG A 322 -5.33 14.17 1.80
C ARG A 322 -5.12 13.08 0.75
N PRO A 323 -4.04 12.32 0.82
CA PRO A 323 -3.78 11.27 -0.15
C PRO A 323 -4.32 9.89 0.29
N HIS A 324 -5.03 9.80 1.42
CA HIS A 324 -5.64 8.54 1.88
C HIS A 324 -7.15 8.38 1.61
N LEU A 325 -7.87 9.42 1.16
CA LEU A 325 -9.29 9.29 0.81
C LEU A 325 -9.45 8.67 -0.59
N LEU A 326 -10.02 7.48 -0.70
CA LEU A 326 -10.15 6.75 -1.96
C LEU A 326 -11.60 6.66 -2.44
N PRO A 327 -11.92 7.07 -3.69
CA PRO A 327 -13.27 6.87 -4.23
C PRO A 327 -13.57 5.38 -4.41
N SER A 328 -12.63 4.62 -4.95
CA SER A 328 -12.85 3.21 -5.30
C SER A 328 -11.68 2.35 -4.83
N ALA A 329 -11.95 1.10 -4.46
CA ALA A 329 -10.95 0.09 -4.15
C ALA A 329 -11.56 -1.32 -4.16
N LEU A 330 -10.77 -2.33 -4.51
CA LEU A 330 -11.09 -3.72 -4.20
C LEU A 330 -10.49 -4.04 -2.82
N LEU A 331 -11.34 -3.99 -1.78
CA LEU A 331 -10.92 -4.22 -0.40
C LEU A 331 -10.94 -5.71 -0.08
N TRP A 332 -9.80 -6.26 0.28
CA TRP A 332 -9.60 -7.60 0.79
C TRP A 332 -9.44 -7.55 2.31
N LYS A 333 -10.34 -8.21 3.03
CA LYS A 333 -10.33 -8.28 4.49
C LYS A 333 -9.84 -9.64 4.94
N ASN A 334 -8.79 -9.65 5.75
CA ASN A 334 -8.32 -10.84 6.43
C ASN A 334 -8.98 -10.97 7.81
N GLN A 335 -9.63 -12.11 8.05
CA GLN A 335 -10.34 -12.45 9.28
C GLN A 335 -9.65 -13.58 10.07
N SER A 336 -8.45 -13.99 9.65
CA SER A 336 -7.68 -15.02 10.34
C SER A 336 -7.39 -14.64 11.81
N LYS A 337 -7.43 -15.64 12.70
CA LYS A 337 -7.23 -15.45 14.15
C LYS A 337 -5.78 -15.62 14.59
N ASP A 338 -4.95 -16.23 13.75
CA ASP A 338 -3.57 -16.56 14.09
C ASP A 338 -2.57 -15.57 13.50
N GLY A 339 -1.42 -15.44 14.15
CA GLY A 339 -0.33 -14.59 13.68
C GLY A 339 -0.53 -13.11 13.92
N ASN A 340 0.46 -12.33 13.50
CA ASN A 340 0.49 -10.88 13.64
C ASN A 340 -0.32 -10.22 12.52
N ALA A 341 -1.37 -9.50 12.91
CA ALA A 341 -2.33 -8.91 11.98
C ALA A 341 -1.75 -7.82 11.06
N HIS A 342 -0.61 -7.22 11.42
CA HIS A 342 0.06 -6.25 10.57
C HIS A 342 1.18 -6.88 9.72
N GLU A 343 1.62 -8.11 10.00
CA GLU A 343 2.75 -8.70 9.28
C GLU A 343 2.40 -9.00 7.82
N LEU A 344 3.27 -8.59 6.89
CA LEU A 344 3.11 -8.85 5.46
C LEU A 344 2.97 -10.36 5.13
N ARG A 345 3.60 -11.23 5.93
CA ARG A 345 3.62 -12.68 5.72
C ARG A 345 2.22 -13.31 5.60
N GLN A 346 1.22 -12.76 6.27
CA GLN A 346 -0.15 -13.27 6.19
C GLN A 346 -0.69 -13.29 4.75
N TRP A 347 -0.18 -12.42 3.88
CA TRP A 347 -0.68 -12.23 2.51
C TRP A 347 -0.11 -13.22 1.49
N TRP A 348 0.76 -14.15 1.90
CA TRP A 348 1.20 -15.30 1.10
C TRP A 348 1.13 -16.64 1.87
N GLN A 349 0.37 -16.68 2.97
CA GLN A 349 0.10 -17.94 3.67
C GLN A 349 -0.94 -18.78 2.91
N SER A 350 -0.81 -20.10 3.05
CA SER A 350 -1.73 -21.05 2.42
C SER A 350 -3.17 -20.84 2.90
N PRO A 351 -4.16 -20.88 1.99
CA PRO A 351 -5.58 -20.96 2.37
C PRO A 351 -5.95 -22.32 2.97
N GLU A 352 -5.08 -23.32 2.87
CA GLU A 352 -5.27 -24.67 3.40
C GLU A 352 -4.31 -24.96 4.56
N GLY A 353 -4.84 -25.46 5.68
CA GLY A 353 -4.07 -25.83 6.88
C GLY A 353 -4.73 -25.40 8.21
N PRO A 354 -4.11 -25.73 9.36
CA PRO A 354 -4.67 -25.43 10.69
C PRO A 354 -4.74 -23.92 11.02
N LYS A 355 -3.96 -23.10 10.32
CA LYS A 355 -3.98 -21.62 10.39
C LYS A 355 -4.57 -21.03 9.10
N LYS A 356 -5.81 -21.41 8.79
CA LYS A 356 -6.49 -21.08 7.53
C LYS A 356 -6.57 -19.57 7.31
N LEU A 357 -6.05 -19.11 6.17
CA LEU A 357 -6.27 -17.75 5.69
C LEU A 357 -7.74 -17.59 5.29
N VAL A 358 -8.44 -16.63 5.90
CA VAL A 358 -9.86 -16.34 5.61
C VAL A 358 -9.92 -14.95 5.01
N LEU A 359 -10.09 -14.90 3.68
CA LEU A 359 -10.21 -13.66 2.92
C LEU A 359 -11.63 -13.49 2.41
N ILE A 360 -12.16 -12.29 2.59
CA ILE A 360 -13.37 -11.81 1.91
C ILE A 360 -13.02 -10.53 1.18
N HIS A 361 -13.58 -10.33 -0.02
CA HIS A 361 -13.31 -9.12 -0.78
C HIS A 361 -14.58 -8.47 -1.30
N ASN A 362 -14.60 -7.13 -1.27
CA ASN A 362 -15.70 -6.33 -1.80
C ASN A 362 -15.15 -5.20 -2.66
N LEU A 363 -15.76 -4.98 -3.82
CA LEU A 363 -15.46 -3.82 -4.66
C LEU A 363 -16.31 -2.63 -4.19
N TYR A 364 -15.64 -1.61 -3.67
CA TYR A 364 -16.28 -0.34 -3.34
C TYR A 364 -16.04 0.64 -4.48
N THR A 365 -17.11 1.30 -4.95
CA THR A 365 -17.03 2.31 -6.00
C THR A 365 -17.75 3.56 -5.55
N TRP A 366 -17.14 4.73 -5.77
CA TRP A 366 -17.83 5.99 -5.49
C TRP A 366 -18.94 6.22 -6.54
N PRO A 367 -20.19 6.51 -6.12
CA PRO A 367 -21.35 6.57 -6.99
C PRO A 367 -21.22 7.56 -8.15
#